data_AF-A0A945AEI6-F1
#
_entry.id   AF-A0A945AEI6-F1
#
_cell.length_a   1.000
_cell.length_b   1.000
_cell.length_c   1.000
_cell.angle_alpha   90.00
_cell.angle_beta   90.00
_cell.angle_gamma   90.00
#
_symmetry.space_group_name_H-M   'P 1'
#
loop_
_entity.id
_entity.type
_entity.pdbx_description
1 polymer ?
#
loop_
_entity_poly.entity_id
_entity_poly.type
_entity_poly.pdbx_seq_one_letter_code
_entity_poly.pdbx_strand_id
1 'polypeptide(L)'
;MIPYEQRKHAFLKYSAQSTPGGGRTGFLSQLCRLELSQGPIDEDCIRAALEHINNRKDCADFSFVGLMRLCYQYPQHSLLSPQLLEEIHSTILNFKYWVDEPGHDLMFFWTENHQILFNTAEYLAGQLFPTKTFPNANLTGAQHMEKARVKILNWINLRARIGFSEWDSNCYYDEHMAPLINLADFAADPTIANAASKLLDVMFFDIAVDSFNGVFATSHGRTYPRHLLKEEGDALTTTQKIAFDKGTFTSANSMTAVSLATSYRYRVPEIIQQVANHTPEEITNLERHSFDVENAEALGIHPNDPITAMPMWAAGMFADR
;
A
#
# COMPACT_ATOMS: atom_id res chain seq x y z
N MET A 1 0.12 25.80 -9.27
CA MET A 1 0.53 24.41 -8.99
C MET A 1 1.55 23.99 -10.01
N ILE A 2 2.65 23.36 -9.61
CA ILE A 2 3.58 22.75 -10.57
C ILE A 2 2.96 21.49 -11.21
N PRO A 3 3.26 21.17 -12.48
CA PRO A 3 2.73 19.97 -13.16
C PRO A 3 2.94 18.68 -12.36
N TYR A 4 1.99 17.75 -12.44
CA TYR A 4 2.00 16.48 -11.67
C TYR A 4 3.30 15.68 -11.85
N GLU A 5 3.80 15.54 -13.09
CA GLU A 5 5.06 14.84 -13.35
C GLU A 5 6.28 15.56 -12.74
N GLN A 6 6.25 16.90 -12.64
CA GLN A 6 7.32 17.65 -11.97
C GLN A 6 7.29 17.41 -10.46
N ARG A 7 6.10 17.23 -9.86
CA ARG A 7 5.96 16.86 -8.43
C ARG A 7 6.49 15.48 -8.14
N LYS A 8 6.13 14.49 -8.97
CA LYS A 8 6.71 13.13 -8.90
C LYS A 8 8.22 13.19 -9.00
N HIS A 9 8.76 13.87 -10.01
CA HIS A 9 10.19 13.99 -10.22
C HIS A 9 10.92 14.73 -9.10
N ALA A 10 10.29 15.75 -8.49
CA ALA A 10 10.83 16.43 -7.31
C ALA A 10 10.95 15.49 -6.11
N PHE A 11 9.93 14.65 -5.86
CA PHE A 11 10.00 13.64 -4.82
C PHE A 11 11.07 12.58 -5.10
N LEU A 12 11.15 12.07 -6.34
CA LEU A 12 12.17 11.09 -6.72
C LEU A 12 13.58 11.61 -6.40
N LYS A 13 13.86 12.89 -6.71
CA LYS A 13 15.14 13.54 -6.37
C LYS A 13 15.35 13.66 -4.86
N TYR A 14 14.33 14.10 -4.12
CA TYR A 14 14.38 14.19 -2.67
C TYR A 14 14.70 12.83 -2.03
N SER A 15 13.99 11.79 -2.45
CA SER A 15 14.15 10.43 -1.93
C SER A 15 15.51 9.82 -2.32
N ALA A 16 15.95 9.97 -3.56
CA ALA A 16 17.23 9.43 -4.03
C ALA A 16 18.45 10.05 -3.31
N GLN A 17 18.36 11.32 -2.90
CA GLN A 17 19.40 12.03 -2.16
C GLN A 17 19.44 11.68 -0.66
N SER A 18 18.38 11.07 -0.13
CA SER A 18 18.34 10.66 1.26
C SER A 18 19.29 9.49 1.53
N THR A 19 19.80 9.44 2.77
CA THR A 19 20.42 8.21 3.27
C THR A 19 19.34 7.13 3.37
N PRO A 20 19.61 5.88 2.94
CA PRO A 20 18.68 4.78 3.15
C PRO A 20 18.18 4.77 4.59
N GLY A 21 16.87 4.61 4.76
CA GLY A 21 16.29 4.55 6.10
C GLY A 21 16.74 3.29 6.82
N GLY A 22 16.70 3.29 8.15
CA GLY A 22 16.74 2.04 8.91
C GLY A 22 15.40 1.29 8.82
N GLY A 23 15.43 -0.02 9.06
CA GLY A 23 14.21 -0.82 9.23
C GLY A 23 13.53 -1.26 7.94
N ARG A 24 12.32 -1.80 8.10
CA ARG A 24 11.58 -2.60 7.09
C ARG A 24 11.32 -1.90 5.74
N THR A 25 11.15 -0.59 5.69
CA THR A 25 10.90 0.17 4.44
C THR A 25 12.08 1.05 4.03
N GLY A 26 13.22 0.95 4.74
CA GLY A 26 14.37 1.82 4.53
C GLY A 26 14.99 1.76 3.12
N PHE A 27 14.79 0.65 2.41
CA PHE A 27 15.28 0.44 1.05
C PHE A 27 14.41 1.09 -0.03
N LEU A 28 13.22 1.61 0.28
CA LEU A 28 12.31 2.15 -0.75
C LEU A 28 12.91 3.33 -1.52
N SER A 29 13.78 4.13 -0.88
CA SER A 29 14.60 5.14 -1.55
C SER A 29 15.45 4.61 -2.70
N GLN A 30 15.81 3.31 -2.68
CA GLN A 30 16.55 2.68 -3.77
C GLN A 30 15.69 2.52 -5.03
N LEU A 31 14.37 2.37 -4.91
CA LEU A 31 13.46 2.39 -6.06
C LEU A 31 13.49 3.74 -6.77
N CYS A 32 13.56 4.83 -6.01
CA CYS A 32 13.69 6.18 -6.57
C CYS A 32 15.04 6.37 -7.29
N ARG A 33 16.13 5.78 -6.76
CA ARG A 33 17.43 5.75 -7.44
C ARG A 33 17.40 4.95 -8.73
N LEU A 34 16.73 3.81 -8.74
CA LEU A 34 16.53 3.00 -9.95
C LEU A 34 15.73 3.77 -11.00
N GLU A 35 14.60 4.38 -10.63
CA GLU A 35 13.77 5.19 -11.53
C GLU A 35 14.54 6.37 -12.16
N LEU A 36 15.46 6.98 -11.39
CA LEU A 36 16.32 8.06 -11.89
C LEU A 36 17.62 7.59 -12.54
N SER A 37 17.88 6.28 -12.57
CA SER A 37 19.16 5.68 -12.96
C SER A 37 20.38 6.31 -12.24
N GLN A 38 20.24 6.58 -10.93
CA GLN A 38 21.26 7.20 -10.09
C GLN A 38 21.95 6.17 -9.18
N GLY A 39 23.15 5.74 -9.57
CA GLY A 39 23.96 4.79 -8.82
C GLY A 39 25.01 5.43 -7.90
N PRO A 40 25.64 4.63 -7.02
CA PRO A 40 25.29 3.23 -6.73
C PRO A 40 23.99 3.14 -5.91
N ILE A 41 23.26 2.03 -6.05
CA ILE A 41 22.22 1.66 -5.09
C ILE A 41 22.87 0.97 -3.89
N ASP A 42 22.25 1.09 -2.72
CA ASP A 42 22.61 0.34 -1.53
C ASP A 42 21.88 -1.01 -1.56
N GLU A 43 22.57 -2.04 -2.04
CA GLU A 43 22.02 -3.41 -2.05
C GLU A 43 21.90 -4.02 -0.65
N ASP A 44 22.69 -3.56 0.32
CA ASP A 44 22.71 -4.14 1.67
C ASP A 44 21.42 -3.79 2.42
N CYS A 45 20.86 -2.59 2.20
CA CYS A 45 19.55 -2.25 2.75
C CYS A 45 18.42 -3.11 2.15
N ILE A 46 18.55 -3.55 0.89
CA ILE A 46 17.61 -4.49 0.25
C ILE A 46 17.78 -5.88 0.88
N ARG A 47 19.02 -6.36 1.06
CA ARG A 47 19.29 -7.64 1.73
C ARG A 47 18.79 -7.68 3.18
N ALA A 48 18.88 -6.57 3.90
CA ALA A 48 18.29 -6.46 5.24
C ALA A 48 16.76 -6.62 5.22
N ALA A 49 16.08 -6.11 4.18
CA ALA A 49 14.65 -6.34 3.98
C ALA A 49 14.36 -7.82 3.64
N LEU A 50 15.19 -8.47 2.81
CA LEU A 50 15.08 -9.90 2.52
C LEU A 50 15.24 -10.74 3.80
N GLU A 51 16.21 -10.42 4.65
CA GLU A 51 16.38 -11.08 5.94
C GLU A 51 15.14 -10.90 6.83
N HIS A 52 14.55 -9.71 6.87
CA HIS A 52 13.33 -9.45 7.64
C HIS A 52 12.15 -10.31 7.15
N ILE A 53 11.98 -10.42 5.83
CA ILE A 53 10.92 -11.24 5.19
C ILE A 53 11.17 -12.74 5.42
N ASN A 54 12.40 -13.21 5.19
CA ASN A 54 12.76 -14.62 5.35
C ASN A 54 12.59 -15.10 6.80
N ASN A 55 12.81 -14.21 7.77
CA ASN A 55 12.55 -14.48 9.19
C ASN A 55 11.08 -14.34 9.59
N ARG A 56 10.18 -14.02 8.65
CA ARG A 56 8.73 -13.88 8.88
C ARG A 56 8.42 -12.96 10.06
N LYS A 57 9.17 -11.86 10.15
CA LYS A 57 8.98 -10.83 11.19
C LYS A 57 7.73 -10.01 10.86
N ASP A 58 7.12 -9.45 11.90
CA ASP A 58 5.97 -8.56 11.73
C ASP A 58 6.25 -7.44 10.70
N CYS A 59 5.23 -7.11 9.92
CA CYS A 59 5.27 -6.16 8.82
C CYS A 59 6.26 -6.51 7.68
N ALA A 60 6.55 -7.81 7.47
CA ALA A 60 7.30 -8.27 6.30
C ALA A 60 6.63 -7.93 4.96
N ASP A 61 5.30 -7.91 4.95
CA ASP A 61 4.46 -7.48 3.84
C ASP A 61 4.71 -6.03 3.41
N PHE A 62 5.15 -5.15 4.31
CA PHE A 62 5.46 -3.75 4.00
C PHE A 62 6.68 -3.68 3.07
N SER A 63 7.71 -4.45 3.41
CA SER A 63 8.91 -4.63 2.60
C SER A 63 8.57 -5.33 1.29
N PHE A 64 7.70 -6.35 1.36
CA PHE A 64 7.32 -7.18 0.22
C PHE A 64 6.69 -6.37 -0.91
N VAL A 65 5.83 -5.39 -0.60
CA VAL A 65 5.23 -4.50 -1.60
C VAL A 65 6.27 -3.68 -2.36
N GLY A 66 7.33 -3.22 -1.67
CA GLY A 66 8.46 -2.56 -2.32
C GLY A 66 9.24 -3.50 -3.25
N LEU A 67 9.46 -4.75 -2.84
CA LEU A 67 10.13 -5.76 -3.67
C LEU A 67 9.31 -6.15 -4.90
N MET A 68 7.98 -6.24 -4.78
CA MET A 68 7.12 -6.46 -5.94
C MET A 68 7.30 -5.36 -6.97
N ARG A 69 7.26 -4.10 -6.54
CA ARG A 69 7.52 -2.98 -7.44
C ARG A 69 8.91 -3.06 -8.09
N LEU A 70 9.94 -3.43 -7.32
CA LEU A 70 11.28 -3.64 -7.86
C LEU A 70 11.29 -4.68 -8.99
N CYS A 71 10.72 -5.86 -8.75
CA CYS A 71 10.69 -6.97 -9.70
C CYS A 71 9.88 -6.66 -10.97
N TYR A 72 8.78 -5.93 -10.85
CA TYR A 72 7.96 -5.59 -12.02
C TYR A 72 8.53 -4.44 -12.84
N GLN A 73 9.15 -3.44 -12.19
CA GLN A 73 9.55 -2.21 -12.86
C GLN A 73 11.03 -2.18 -13.26
N TYR A 74 11.91 -2.85 -12.51
CA TYR A 74 13.37 -2.78 -12.69
C TYR A 74 14.09 -4.13 -12.82
N PRO A 75 13.50 -5.23 -13.36
CA PRO A 75 14.12 -6.55 -13.34
C PRO A 75 15.42 -6.67 -14.15
N GLN A 76 15.68 -5.72 -15.06
CA GLN A 76 16.87 -5.70 -15.91
C GLN A 76 17.68 -4.41 -15.75
N HIS A 77 17.43 -3.66 -14.66
CA HIS A 77 18.10 -2.38 -14.46
C HIS A 77 19.59 -2.59 -14.18
N SER A 78 20.46 -1.81 -14.84
CA SER A 78 21.92 -2.00 -14.81
C SER A 78 22.57 -1.78 -13.44
N LEU A 79 21.89 -1.04 -12.54
CA LEU A 79 22.33 -0.83 -11.16
C LEU A 79 21.97 -1.99 -10.21
N LEU A 80 21.13 -2.93 -10.65
CA LEU A 80 20.71 -4.07 -9.83
C LEU A 80 21.59 -5.28 -10.17
N SER A 81 22.29 -5.84 -9.19
CA SER A 81 23.06 -7.04 -9.45
C SER A 81 22.16 -8.24 -9.78
N PRO A 82 22.53 -9.10 -10.75
CA PRO A 82 21.79 -10.33 -11.02
C PRO A 82 21.66 -11.22 -9.78
N GLN A 83 22.69 -11.25 -8.94
CA GLN A 83 22.69 -12.02 -7.69
C GLN A 83 21.60 -11.54 -6.72
N LEU A 84 21.48 -10.21 -6.50
CA LEU A 84 20.44 -9.68 -5.64
C LEU A 84 19.05 -10.01 -6.17
N LEU A 85 18.84 -9.94 -7.49
CA LEU A 85 17.56 -10.30 -8.09
C LEU A 85 17.21 -11.79 -7.87
N GLU A 86 18.19 -12.69 -7.96
CA GLU A 86 18.01 -14.10 -7.62
C GLU A 86 17.66 -14.31 -6.15
N GLU A 87 18.32 -13.58 -5.23
CA GLU A 87 18.00 -13.58 -3.79
C GLU A 87 16.56 -13.11 -3.54
N ILE A 88 16.13 -12.02 -4.20
CA ILE A 88 14.75 -11.52 -4.13
C ILE A 88 13.76 -12.59 -4.63
N HIS A 89 14.01 -13.21 -5.77
CA HIS A 89 13.14 -14.26 -6.31
C HIS A 89 13.04 -15.47 -5.38
N SER A 90 14.14 -15.86 -4.74
CA SER A 90 14.15 -16.93 -3.74
C SER A 90 13.29 -16.56 -2.52
N THR A 91 13.42 -15.34 -2.00
CA THR A 91 12.58 -14.85 -0.90
C THR A 91 11.10 -14.85 -1.27
N ILE A 92 10.75 -14.42 -2.49
CA ILE A 92 9.36 -14.41 -2.98
C ILE A 92 8.78 -15.83 -3.00
N LEU A 93 9.51 -16.81 -3.56
CA LEU A 93 9.02 -18.18 -3.69
C LEU A 93 8.84 -18.89 -2.33
N ASN A 94 9.66 -18.56 -1.34
CA ASN A 94 9.66 -19.23 -0.03
C ASN A 94 8.81 -18.52 1.04
N PHE A 95 8.21 -17.38 0.71
CA PHE A 95 7.42 -16.60 1.66
C PHE A 95 6.12 -17.31 2.07
N LYS A 96 5.62 -16.95 3.26
CA LYS A 96 4.31 -17.38 3.77
C LYS A 96 3.30 -16.26 3.48
N TYR A 97 2.37 -16.50 2.56
CA TYR A 97 1.47 -15.44 2.10
C TYR A 97 0.23 -15.25 2.96
N TRP A 98 -0.21 -16.28 3.68
CA TRP A 98 -1.40 -16.17 4.51
C TRP A 98 -1.39 -17.13 5.71
N VAL A 99 -2.34 -16.91 6.63
CA VAL A 99 -2.42 -17.65 7.92
C VAL A 99 -2.71 -19.14 7.74
N ASP A 100 -3.34 -19.54 6.64
CA ASP A 100 -3.67 -20.95 6.34
C ASP A 100 -2.46 -21.76 5.86
N GLU A 101 -1.33 -21.11 5.58
CA GLU A 101 -0.11 -21.77 5.14
C GLU A 101 0.75 -22.25 6.34
N PRO A 102 1.54 -23.33 6.16
CA PRO A 102 2.30 -23.91 7.25
C PRO A 102 3.50 -23.06 7.70
N GLY A 103 4.02 -23.44 8.87
CA GLY A 103 5.22 -22.86 9.48
C GLY A 103 4.92 -21.69 10.41
N HIS A 104 5.82 -21.50 11.37
CA HIS A 104 5.74 -20.41 12.34
C HIS A 104 6.10 -19.07 11.72
N ASP A 105 5.57 -18.00 12.31
CA ASP A 105 5.82 -16.62 11.95
C ASP A 105 5.52 -15.70 13.15
N LEU A 106 5.92 -14.44 13.01
CA LEU A 106 5.58 -13.35 13.93
C LEU A 106 4.67 -12.31 13.25
N MET A 107 4.01 -12.68 12.14
CA MET A 107 3.32 -11.74 11.27
C MET A 107 1.86 -11.57 11.68
N PHE A 108 1.38 -10.34 11.60
CA PHE A 108 -0.02 -10.02 11.80
C PHE A 108 -0.73 -10.01 10.44
N PHE A 109 -1.62 -10.97 10.20
CA PHE A 109 -2.33 -11.07 8.91
C PHE A 109 -3.67 -10.33 8.88
N TRP A 110 -4.20 -9.99 10.05
CA TRP A 110 -5.63 -9.77 10.22
C TRP A 110 -6.09 -8.31 10.20
N THR A 111 -5.22 -7.35 10.48
CA THR A 111 -5.61 -5.93 10.42
C THR A 111 -5.90 -5.51 8.99
N GLU A 112 -6.65 -4.43 8.83
CA GLU A 112 -7.17 -4.00 7.54
C GLU A 112 -6.06 -3.72 6.51
N ASN A 113 -4.96 -3.11 6.94
CA ASN A 113 -3.76 -2.87 6.12
C ASN A 113 -3.06 -4.17 5.67
N HIS A 114 -2.78 -5.08 6.59
CA HIS A 114 -2.11 -6.34 6.32
C HIS A 114 -2.91 -7.20 5.32
N GLN A 115 -4.24 -7.21 5.41
CA GLN A 115 -5.08 -7.94 4.46
C GLN A 115 -4.76 -7.54 3.00
N ILE A 116 -4.80 -6.24 2.65
CA ILE A 116 -4.55 -5.83 1.26
C ILE A 116 -3.08 -5.96 0.87
N LEU A 117 -2.14 -5.75 1.81
CA LEU A 117 -0.70 -5.92 1.59
C LEU A 117 -0.35 -7.37 1.25
N PHE A 118 -0.73 -8.34 2.09
CA PHE A 118 -0.48 -9.77 1.88
C PHE A 118 -1.18 -10.29 0.63
N ASN A 119 -2.46 -9.94 0.42
CA ASN A 119 -3.18 -10.42 -0.75
C ASN A 119 -2.60 -9.85 -2.06
N THR A 120 -2.14 -8.59 -2.05
CA THR A 120 -1.43 -8.00 -3.19
C THR A 120 -0.10 -8.70 -3.44
N ALA A 121 0.67 -8.97 -2.38
CA ALA A 121 1.91 -9.73 -2.47
C ALA A 121 1.68 -11.13 -3.06
N GLU A 122 0.68 -11.86 -2.57
CA GLU A 122 0.32 -13.21 -3.04
C GLU A 122 -0.07 -13.19 -4.53
N TYR A 123 -0.92 -12.25 -4.91
CA TYR A 123 -1.36 -12.11 -6.31
C TYR A 123 -0.19 -11.79 -7.24
N LEU A 124 0.61 -10.77 -6.92
CA LEU A 124 1.70 -10.32 -7.80
C LEU A 124 2.87 -11.31 -7.84
N ALA A 125 3.16 -12.01 -6.73
CA ALA A 125 4.14 -13.08 -6.72
C ALA A 125 3.69 -14.27 -7.58
N GLY A 126 2.43 -14.69 -7.42
CA GLY A 126 1.84 -15.74 -8.24
C GLY A 126 1.87 -15.38 -9.74
N GLN A 127 1.60 -14.12 -10.07
CA GLN A 127 1.65 -13.59 -11.44
C GLN A 127 3.08 -13.52 -11.99
N LEU A 128 4.06 -13.24 -11.15
CA LEU A 128 5.47 -13.21 -11.56
C LEU A 128 5.99 -14.62 -11.88
N PHE A 129 5.47 -15.64 -11.18
CA PHE A 129 5.91 -17.03 -11.31
C PHE A 129 4.75 -18.03 -11.51
N PRO A 130 3.92 -17.89 -12.57
CA PRO A 130 2.64 -18.59 -12.66
C PRO A 130 2.75 -20.11 -12.70
N THR A 131 3.86 -20.63 -13.24
CA THR A 131 4.13 -22.07 -13.37
C THR A 131 5.04 -22.64 -12.30
N LYS A 132 5.65 -21.80 -11.44
CA LYS A 132 6.51 -22.28 -10.36
C LYS A 132 5.67 -22.74 -9.18
N THR A 133 6.17 -23.75 -8.48
CA THR A 133 5.62 -24.16 -7.19
C THR A 133 6.25 -23.33 -6.08
N PHE A 134 5.40 -22.79 -5.22
CA PHE A 134 5.74 -22.10 -3.99
C PHE A 134 5.79 -23.16 -2.87
N PRO A 135 6.99 -23.55 -2.40
CA PRO A 135 7.16 -24.71 -1.52
C PRO A 135 6.45 -24.58 -0.18
N ASN A 136 6.23 -23.36 0.34
CA ASN A 136 5.59 -23.17 1.63
C ASN A 136 4.15 -23.70 1.64
N ALA A 137 3.34 -23.35 0.64
CA ALA A 137 1.95 -23.79 0.52
C ALA A 137 1.79 -25.05 -0.36
N ASN A 138 2.84 -25.43 -1.11
CA ASN A 138 2.78 -26.41 -2.18
C ASN A 138 1.72 -26.08 -3.24
N LEU A 139 1.60 -24.79 -3.57
CA LEU A 139 0.72 -24.26 -4.60
C LEU A 139 1.54 -23.72 -5.77
N THR A 140 0.96 -23.73 -6.98
CA THR A 140 1.55 -23.02 -8.11
C THR A 140 1.30 -21.52 -8.01
N GLY A 141 2.10 -20.71 -8.72
CA GLY A 141 1.84 -19.26 -8.79
C GLY A 141 0.44 -18.94 -9.30
N ALA A 142 -0.07 -19.67 -10.30
CA ALA A 142 -1.44 -19.52 -10.79
C ALA A 142 -2.51 -19.80 -9.71
N GLN A 143 -2.26 -20.77 -8.82
CA GLN A 143 -3.17 -21.05 -7.70
C GLN A 143 -3.13 -19.95 -6.64
N HIS A 144 -1.95 -19.40 -6.33
CA HIS A 144 -1.83 -18.22 -5.47
C HIS A 144 -2.55 -17.01 -6.06
N MET A 145 -2.43 -16.75 -7.36
CA MET A 145 -3.17 -15.67 -8.03
C MET A 145 -4.68 -15.81 -7.84
N GLU A 146 -5.23 -17.00 -8.06
CA GLU A 146 -6.68 -17.22 -7.94
C GLU A 146 -7.16 -17.04 -6.49
N LYS A 147 -6.42 -17.61 -5.53
CA LYS A 147 -6.69 -17.46 -4.09
C LYS A 147 -6.68 -15.99 -3.68
N ALA A 148 -5.65 -15.25 -4.07
CA ALA A 148 -5.50 -13.84 -3.73
C ALA A 148 -6.54 -12.95 -4.43
N ARG A 149 -6.88 -13.26 -5.69
CA ARG A 149 -7.88 -12.52 -6.47
C ARG A 149 -9.21 -12.39 -5.73
N VAL A 150 -9.72 -13.50 -5.18
CA VAL A 150 -10.99 -13.50 -4.44
C VAL A 150 -10.90 -12.58 -3.23
N LYS A 151 -9.81 -12.67 -2.46
CA LYS A 151 -9.61 -11.86 -1.26
C LYS A 151 -9.46 -10.37 -1.57
N ILE A 152 -8.70 -10.01 -2.61
CA ILE A 152 -8.53 -8.62 -3.07
C ILE A 152 -9.88 -8.01 -3.44
N LEU A 153 -10.66 -8.70 -4.29
CA LEU A 153 -11.93 -8.17 -4.76
C LEU A 153 -12.96 -8.06 -3.63
N ASN A 154 -12.99 -9.03 -2.70
CA ASN A 154 -13.83 -8.95 -1.51
C ASN A 154 -13.42 -7.77 -0.62
N TRP A 155 -12.12 -7.59 -0.39
CA TRP A 155 -11.60 -6.50 0.43
C TRP A 155 -11.95 -5.13 -0.17
N ILE A 156 -11.71 -4.92 -1.47
CA ILE A 156 -12.03 -3.67 -2.18
C ILE A 156 -13.54 -3.41 -2.19
N ASN A 157 -14.35 -4.43 -2.51
CA ASN A 157 -15.80 -4.29 -2.57
C ASN A 157 -16.36 -3.85 -1.21
N LEU A 158 -15.85 -4.43 -0.12
CA LEU A 158 -16.32 -4.04 1.20
C LEU A 158 -16.01 -2.56 1.50
N ARG A 159 -14.79 -2.10 1.19
CA ARG A 159 -14.36 -0.71 1.45
C ARG A 159 -15.14 0.27 0.59
N ALA A 160 -15.46 -0.11 -0.65
CA ALA A 160 -16.35 0.67 -1.51
C ALA A 160 -17.79 0.80 -0.97
N ARG A 161 -18.27 -0.13 -0.13
CA ARG A 161 -19.65 -0.12 0.40
C ARG A 161 -19.79 0.53 1.77
N ILE A 162 -18.78 0.36 2.62
CA ILE A 162 -18.85 0.71 4.05
C ILE A 162 -17.64 1.49 4.58
N GLY A 163 -16.70 1.85 3.70
CA GLY A 163 -15.47 2.55 4.04
C GLY A 163 -14.45 1.70 4.78
N PHE A 164 -13.51 2.38 5.42
CA PHE A 164 -12.39 1.81 6.16
C PHE A 164 -12.74 1.69 7.64
N SER A 165 -12.41 0.54 8.24
CA SER A 165 -12.60 0.34 9.69
C SER A 165 -11.64 1.19 10.51
N GLU A 166 -10.44 1.43 9.98
CA GLU A 166 -9.44 2.31 10.56
C GLU A 166 -9.48 3.66 9.81
N TRP A 167 -10.67 4.29 9.83
CA TRP A 167 -10.97 5.45 8.99
C TRP A 167 -9.94 6.56 9.09
N ASP A 168 -9.67 7.16 7.94
CA ASP A 168 -8.73 8.26 7.73
C ASP A 168 -7.39 8.06 8.41
N SER A 169 -6.98 6.83 8.72
CA SER A 169 -5.75 6.59 9.44
C SER A 169 -4.57 7.06 8.59
N ASN A 170 -3.98 8.20 8.95
CA ASN A 170 -2.90 8.78 8.17
C ASN A 170 -1.71 7.83 8.00
N CYS A 171 -1.34 7.10 9.06
CA CYS A 171 -0.30 6.09 8.97
C CYS A 171 -0.69 4.87 8.13
N TYR A 172 -1.95 4.42 8.17
CA TYR A 172 -2.36 3.23 7.43
C TYR A 172 -2.80 3.50 6.00
N TYR A 173 -3.22 4.72 5.65
CA TYR A 173 -3.42 5.09 4.25
C TYR A 173 -2.09 4.97 3.48
N ASP A 174 -0.94 5.32 4.09
CA ASP A 174 0.38 5.09 3.47
C ASP A 174 0.62 3.59 3.17
N GLU A 175 0.08 2.71 4.00
CA GLU A 175 0.20 1.26 3.91
C GLU A 175 -0.86 0.62 2.99
N HIS A 176 -2.07 1.18 2.92
CA HIS A 176 -3.18 0.74 2.06
C HIS A 176 -2.98 1.13 0.61
N MET A 177 -2.52 2.35 0.35
CA MET A 177 -2.48 2.88 -1.01
C MET A 177 -1.31 2.30 -1.81
N ALA A 178 -0.17 2.01 -1.18
CA ALA A 178 0.97 1.40 -1.84
C ALA A 178 0.66 0.05 -2.56
N PRO A 179 0.04 -0.96 -1.92
CA PRO A 179 -0.36 -2.19 -2.60
C PRO A 179 -1.43 -1.92 -3.67
N LEU A 180 -2.38 -1.01 -3.45
CA LEU A 180 -3.39 -0.66 -4.46
C LEU A 180 -2.75 -0.02 -5.71
N ILE A 181 -1.73 0.84 -5.55
CA ILE A 181 -0.99 1.42 -6.68
C ILE A 181 -0.24 0.31 -7.43
N ASN A 182 0.37 -0.64 -6.71
CA ASN A 182 0.99 -1.81 -7.36
C ASN A 182 -0.04 -2.65 -8.12
N LEU A 183 -1.23 -2.88 -7.59
CA LEU A 183 -2.30 -3.59 -8.31
C LEU A 183 -2.77 -2.81 -9.55
N ALA A 184 -2.92 -1.50 -9.44
CA ALA A 184 -3.30 -0.65 -10.57
C ALA A 184 -2.26 -0.69 -11.70
N ASP A 185 -0.97 -0.66 -11.36
CA ASP A 185 0.13 -0.70 -12.33
C ASP A 185 0.32 -2.09 -12.93
N PHE A 186 0.36 -3.13 -12.09
CA PHE A 186 0.95 -4.42 -12.43
C PHE A 186 -0.04 -5.57 -12.57
N ALA A 187 -1.27 -5.48 -12.04
CA ALA A 187 -2.22 -6.58 -12.18
C ALA A 187 -2.63 -6.76 -13.66
N ALA A 188 -2.37 -7.94 -14.21
CA ALA A 188 -2.76 -8.29 -15.56
C ALA A 188 -4.29 -8.42 -15.69
N ASP A 189 -4.97 -8.77 -14.59
CA ASP A 189 -6.42 -8.80 -14.56
C ASP A 189 -7.02 -7.38 -14.49
N PRO A 190 -7.75 -6.94 -15.53
CA PRO A 190 -8.28 -5.58 -15.59
C PRO A 190 -9.35 -5.32 -14.53
N THR A 191 -10.02 -6.34 -14.00
CA THR A 191 -11.00 -6.18 -12.93
C THR A 191 -10.32 -5.72 -11.65
N ILE A 192 -9.20 -6.36 -11.28
CA ILE A 192 -8.40 -5.96 -10.11
C ILE A 192 -7.78 -4.58 -10.32
N ALA A 193 -7.11 -4.36 -11.45
CA ALA A 193 -6.44 -3.09 -11.73
C ALA A 193 -7.42 -1.89 -11.70
N ASN A 194 -8.61 -2.06 -12.28
CA ASN A 194 -9.64 -1.02 -12.29
C ASN A 194 -10.29 -0.83 -10.91
N ALA A 195 -10.54 -1.91 -10.17
CA ALA A 195 -11.10 -1.82 -8.82
C ALA A 195 -10.14 -1.11 -7.87
N ALA A 196 -8.84 -1.44 -7.94
CA ALA A 196 -7.80 -0.77 -7.15
C ALA A 196 -7.68 0.72 -7.51
N SER A 197 -7.69 1.06 -8.81
CA SER A 197 -7.64 2.46 -9.26
C SER A 197 -8.83 3.27 -8.75
N LYS A 198 -10.05 2.70 -8.82
CA LYS A 198 -11.26 3.37 -8.32
C LYS A 198 -11.24 3.58 -6.82
N LEU A 199 -10.75 2.59 -6.04
CA LEU A 199 -10.62 2.76 -4.60
C LEU A 199 -9.56 3.80 -4.24
N LEU A 200 -8.43 3.84 -4.98
CA LEU A 200 -7.45 4.92 -4.83
C LEU A 200 -8.07 6.29 -5.09
N ASP A 201 -8.92 6.43 -6.11
CA ASP A 201 -9.61 7.69 -6.38
C ASP A 201 -10.51 8.12 -5.20
N VAL A 202 -11.20 7.16 -4.55
CA VAL A 202 -11.96 7.44 -3.33
C VAL A 202 -11.02 7.89 -2.21
N MET A 203 -9.95 7.13 -1.93
CA MET A 203 -9.01 7.49 -0.85
C MET A 203 -8.33 8.85 -1.08
N PHE A 204 -7.95 9.19 -2.32
CA PHE A 204 -7.42 10.51 -2.63
C PHE A 204 -8.48 11.60 -2.55
N PHE A 205 -9.74 11.28 -2.83
CA PHE A 205 -10.84 12.21 -2.59
C PHE A 205 -11.04 12.47 -1.10
N ASP A 206 -11.05 11.45 -0.26
CA ASP A 206 -11.10 11.57 1.22
C ASP A 206 -9.95 12.48 1.69
N ILE A 207 -8.70 12.19 1.29
CA ILE A 207 -7.56 13.05 1.62
C ILE A 207 -7.78 14.49 1.12
N ALA A 208 -8.36 14.69 -0.06
CA ALA A 208 -8.56 16.02 -0.64
C ALA A 208 -9.56 16.87 0.15
N VAL A 209 -10.64 16.29 0.66
CA VAL A 209 -11.71 17.02 1.36
C VAL A 209 -11.44 17.17 2.85
N ASP A 210 -10.65 16.27 3.43
CA ASP A 210 -10.35 16.23 4.87
C ASP A 210 -8.94 16.74 5.23
N SER A 211 -8.19 17.24 4.24
CA SER A 211 -6.89 17.87 4.47
C SER A 211 -6.95 19.39 4.51
N PHE A 212 -6.18 19.98 5.42
CA PHE A 212 -5.92 21.41 5.48
C PHE A 212 -4.43 21.70 5.21
N ASN A 213 -4.14 22.42 4.13
CA ASN A 213 -2.78 22.83 3.74
C ASN A 213 -1.72 21.72 3.67
N GLY A 214 -2.11 20.48 3.35
CA GLY A 214 -1.18 19.35 3.21
C GLY A 214 -0.99 18.53 4.48
N VAL A 215 -1.87 18.74 5.46
CA VAL A 215 -2.04 17.93 6.66
C VAL A 215 -3.43 17.32 6.60
N PHE A 216 -3.52 16.00 6.74
CA PHE A 216 -4.76 15.24 6.81
C PHE A 216 -5.42 15.45 8.16
N ALA A 217 -6.12 16.58 8.29
CA ALA A 217 -6.52 17.20 9.54
C ALA A 217 -7.94 16.79 9.96
N THR A 218 -8.17 15.48 10.01
CA THR A 218 -9.47 14.88 10.34
C THR A 218 -9.36 13.98 11.57
N SER A 219 -10.47 13.36 11.96
CA SER A 219 -10.46 12.31 12.98
C SER A 219 -9.81 11.05 12.41
N HIS A 220 -9.04 10.32 13.21
CA HIS A 220 -8.40 9.10 12.75
C HIS A 220 -8.84 7.91 13.60
N GLY A 221 -9.36 6.85 12.98
CA GLY A 221 -9.65 5.58 13.65
C GLY A 221 -8.39 4.91 14.20
N ARG A 222 -7.23 5.22 13.60
CA ARG A 222 -5.91 4.85 14.12
C ARG A 222 -4.85 5.88 13.75
N THR A 223 -4.02 6.26 14.70
CA THR A 223 -2.84 7.09 14.46
C THR A 223 -1.84 6.95 15.61
N TYR A 224 -0.68 7.60 15.51
CA TYR A 224 0.35 7.62 16.54
C TYR A 224 0.69 9.07 16.94
N PRO A 225 1.13 9.34 18.19
CA PRO A 225 1.42 10.70 18.63
C PRO A 225 2.33 11.50 17.70
N ARG A 226 3.37 10.86 17.14
CA ARG A 226 4.30 11.51 16.20
C ARG A 226 3.62 12.10 14.95
N HIS A 227 2.47 11.55 14.55
CA HIS A 227 1.71 11.98 13.38
C HIS A 227 0.69 13.08 13.67
N LEU A 228 0.47 13.42 14.95
CA LEU A 228 -0.51 14.42 15.38
C LEU A 228 0.14 15.68 15.96
N LEU A 229 1.32 15.54 16.56
CA LEU A 229 1.90 16.61 17.36
C LEU A 229 2.50 17.75 16.53
N LYS A 230 2.75 17.53 15.24
CA LYS A 230 3.33 18.51 14.31
C LYS A 230 2.83 18.25 12.89
N GLU A 231 2.70 19.32 12.11
CA GLU A 231 2.28 19.27 10.70
C GLU A 231 3.22 18.37 9.87
N GLU A 232 4.54 18.48 10.07
CA GLU A 232 5.52 17.66 9.35
C GLU A 232 5.52 16.18 9.78
N GLY A 233 4.85 15.89 10.90
CA GLY A 233 4.73 14.54 11.45
C GLY A 233 3.71 13.68 10.73
N ASP A 234 2.74 14.29 10.02
CA ASP A 234 1.71 13.56 9.29
C ASP A 234 2.34 12.61 8.26
N ALA A 235 1.95 11.33 8.33
CA ALA A 235 2.44 10.29 7.44
C ALA A 235 2.10 10.56 5.95
N LEU A 236 1.04 11.30 5.65
CA LEU A 236 0.60 11.59 4.29
C LEU A 236 1.11 12.91 3.73
N THR A 237 1.79 13.76 4.51
CA THR A 237 2.21 15.10 4.01
C THR A 237 3.11 15.02 2.77
N THR A 238 3.97 13.99 2.70
CA THR A 238 4.82 13.72 1.54
C THR A 238 3.98 13.28 0.32
N THR A 239 3.02 12.39 0.52
CA THR A 239 2.10 11.90 -0.52
C THR A 239 1.24 13.05 -1.06
N GLN A 240 0.70 13.89 -0.18
CA GLN A 240 -0.07 15.09 -0.56
C GLN A 240 0.77 16.07 -1.37
N LYS A 241 2.08 16.19 -1.08
CA LYS A 241 2.97 17.07 -1.85
C LYS A 241 3.09 16.61 -3.30
N ILE A 242 3.10 15.30 -3.53
CA ILE A 242 3.05 14.72 -4.87
C ILE A 242 1.65 14.90 -5.48
N ALA A 243 0.60 14.47 -4.77
CA ALA A 243 -0.76 14.39 -5.26
C ALA A 243 -1.38 15.77 -5.56
N PHE A 244 -1.15 16.76 -4.69
CA PHE A 244 -1.87 18.03 -4.66
C PHE A 244 -0.99 19.29 -4.65
N ASP A 245 0.34 19.14 -4.59
CA ASP A 245 1.30 20.24 -4.35
C ASP A 245 1.19 20.90 -2.97
N LYS A 246 0.50 20.23 -2.04
CA LYS A 246 0.25 20.66 -0.65
C LYS A 246 1.05 19.80 0.32
N GLY A 247 1.58 20.39 1.39
CA GLY A 247 2.43 19.66 2.34
C GLY A 247 3.91 19.72 1.98
N THR A 248 4.71 18.84 2.60
CA THR A 248 6.17 18.86 2.49
C THR A 248 6.75 17.46 2.36
N PHE A 249 7.94 17.34 1.78
CA PHE A 249 8.66 16.07 1.78
C PHE A 249 9.35 15.89 3.13
N THR A 250 8.88 14.89 3.89
CA THR A 250 9.35 14.58 5.24
C THR A 250 9.81 13.13 5.35
N SER A 251 9.31 12.25 4.47
CA SER A 251 9.68 10.83 4.43
C SER A 251 10.19 10.42 3.05
N ALA A 252 11.47 10.08 2.96
CA ALA A 252 12.05 9.55 1.72
C ALA A 252 11.63 8.10 1.42
N ASN A 253 11.07 7.41 2.42
CA ASN A 253 10.71 5.99 2.37
C ASN A 253 9.21 5.78 2.64
N SER A 254 8.36 6.78 2.41
CA SER A 254 6.90 6.60 2.45
C SER A 254 6.49 5.61 1.36
N MET A 255 5.72 4.60 1.75
CA MET A 255 5.35 3.50 0.85
C MET A 255 4.51 4.02 -0.31
N THR A 256 3.54 4.89 -0.01
CA THR A 256 2.66 5.48 -1.01
C THR A 256 3.36 6.53 -1.83
N ALA A 257 4.16 7.41 -1.23
CA ALA A 257 4.88 8.44 -1.98
C ALA A 257 5.83 7.84 -3.01
N VAL A 258 6.61 6.82 -2.62
CA VAL A 258 7.49 6.08 -3.54
C VAL A 258 6.67 5.40 -4.63
N SER A 259 5.64 4.62 -4.26
CA SER A 259 4.80 3.92 -5.23
C SER A 259 4.15 4.88 -6.24
N LEU A 260 3.59 6.01 -5.76
CA LEU A 260 2.95 7.02 -6.60
C LEU A 260 3.95 7.74 -7.52
N ALA A 261 5.14 8.07 -7.01
CA ALA A 261 6.16 8.76 -7.78
C ALA A 261 6.76 7.88 -8.89
N THR A 262 6.83 6.58 -8.68
CA THR A 262 7.29 5.60 -9.68
C THR A 262 6.16 4.99 -10.52
N SER A 263 4.90 5.26 -10.20
CA SER A 263 3.77 4.70 -10.95
C SER A 263 3.73 5.26 -12.37
N TYR A 264 3.60 4.36 -13.35
CA TYR A 264 3.48 4.72 -14.76
C TYR A 264 2.03 4.71 -15.26
N ARG A 265 1.11 4.09 -14.52
CA ARG A 265 -0.29 3.92 -14.94
C ARG A 265 -1.25 4.67 -14.04
N TYR A 266 -1.15 4.54 -12.72
CA TYR A 266 -2.02 5.29 -11.82
C TYR A 266 -1.60 6.76 -11.72
N ARG A 267 -2.59 7.65 -11.77
CA ARG A 267 -2.41 9.09 -11.58
C ARG A 267 -3.65 9.63 -10.90
N VAL A 268 -3.44 10.43 -9.85
CA VAL A 268 -4.54 11.10 -9.15
C VAL A 268 -5.35 11.92 -10.16
N PRO A 269 -6.67 11.70 -10.29
CA PRO A 269 -7.52 12.43 -11.23
C PRO A 269 -7.43 13.94 -11.04
N GLU A 270 -7.38 14.69 -12.16
CA GLU A 270 -7.24 16.15 -12.11
C GLU A 270 -8.34 16.83 -11.30
N ILE A 271 -9.57 16.33 -11.37
CA ILE A 271 -10.69 16.85 -10.58
C ILE A 271 -10.45 16.71 -9.07
N ILE A 272 -9.87 15.61 -8.60
CA ILE A 272 -9.54 15.43 -7.18
C ILE A 272 -8.41 16.40 -6.78
N GLN A 273 -7.43 16.62 -7.66
CA GLN A 273 -6.40 17.63 -7.42
C GLN A 273 -6.98 19.05 -7.32
N GLN A 274 -8.00 19.36 -8.12
CA GLN A 274 -8.72 20.64 -8.05
C GLN A 274 -9.51 20.76 -6.75
N VAL A 275 -10.20 19.68 -6.31
CA VAL A 275 -10.91 19.63 -5.01
C VAL A 275 -9.95 19.90 -3.86
N ALA A 276 -8.78 19.23 -3.81
CA ALA A 276 -7.78 19.44 -2.76
C ALA A 276 -7.21 20.87 -2.70
N ASN A 277 -7.38 21.65 -3.77
CA ASN A 277 -6.92 23.03 -3.87
C ASN A 277 -8.08 24.04 -3.81
N HIS A 278 -9.32 23.57 -3.74
CA HIS A 278 -10.48 24.39 -3.51
C HIS A 278 -10.65 24.57 -2.00
N THR A 279 -10.45 25.79 -1.52
CA THR A 279 -10.48 26.13 -0.08
C THR A 279 -11.68 27.02 0.24
N PRO A 280 -12.92 26.49 0.23
CA PRO A 280 -14.07 27.23 0.70
C PRO A 280 -13.98 27.48 2.22
N GLU A 281 -14.75 28.44 2.73
CA GLU A 281 -14.76 28.75 4.17
C GLU A 281 -15.31 27.60 5.01
N GLU A 282 -16.26 26.82 4.46
CA GLU A 282 -16.91 25.69 5.12
C GLU A 282 -17.20 24.57 4.11
N ILE A 283 -17.05 23.32 4.56
CA ILE A 283 -17.43 22.11 3.83
C ILE A 283 -18.18 21.20 4.82
N THR A 284 -19.28 20.61 4.38
CA THR A 284 -19.88 19.46 5.05
C THR A 284 -19.52 18.20 4.26
N ASN A 285 -18.72 17.33 4.88
CA ASN A 285 -18.38 16.02 4.35
C ASN A 285 -19.15 14.95 5.14
N LEU A 286 -19.71 13.95 4.45
CA LEU A 286 -20.49 12.87 5.05
C LEU A 286 -19.95 11.53 4.59
N GLU A 287 -19.36 10.80 5.52
CA GLU A 287 -18.65 9.56 5.24
C GLU A 287 -19.28 8.38 5.99
N ARG A 288 -18.97 7.17 5.50
CA ARG A 288 -19.34 5.91 6.16
C ARG A 288 -18.08 5.10 6.35
N HIS A 289 -17.83 4.69 7.59
CA HIS A 289 -16.62 3.95 7.99
C HIS A 289 -16.93 2.64 8.72
N SER A 290 -18.19 2.26 8.79
CA SER A 290 -18.60 1.03 9.44
C SER A 290 -19.96 0.58 8.94
N PHE A 291 -20.42 -0.53 9.49
CA PHE A 291 -21.72 -1.12 9.25
C PHE A 291 -22.33 -1.59 10.57
N ASP A 292 -23.65 -1.63 10.58
CA ASP A 292 -24.39 -2.31 11.64
C ASP A 292 -24.22 -3.82 11.47
N VAL A 293 -23.83 -4.50 12.55
CA VAL A 293 -23.59 -5.94 12.60
C VAL A 293 -24.82 -6.76 12.16
N GLU A 294 -26.03 -6.23 12.33
CA GLU A 294 -27.26 -6.87 11.84
C GLU A 294 -27.30 -6.98 10.30
N ASN A 295 -26.57 -6.10 9.60
CA ASN A 295 -26.47 -6.09 8.14
C ASN A 295 -25.30 -6.94 7.60
N ALA A 296 -24.54 -7.63 8.46
CA ALA A 296 -23.36 -8.40 8.06
C ALA A 296 -23.65 -9.39 6.91
N GLU A 297 -24.73 -10.16 7.02
CA GLU A 297 -25.09 -11.17 6.02
C GLU A 297 -25.40 -10.53 4.65
N ALA A 298 -26.12 -9.40 4.63
CA ALA A 298 -26.42 -8.64 3.41
C ALA A 298 -25.16 -7.99 2.79
N LEU A 299 -24.08 -7.87 3.56
CA LEU A 299 -22.78 -7.42 3.10
C LEU A 299 -21.88 -8.59 2.61
N GLY A 300 -22.32 -9.85 2.77
CA GLY A 300 -21.51 -11.04 2.49
C GLY A 300 -20.44 -11.30 3.56
N ILE A 301 -20.66 -10.78 4.78
CA ILE A 301 -19.79 -10.96 5.93
C ILE A 301 -20.35 -12.11 6.75
N HIS A 302 -19.60 -13.19 6.84
CA HIS A 302 -20.02 -14.39 7.57
C HIS A 302 -19.10 -14.60 8.78
N PRO A 303 -19.61 -14.52 10.04
CA PRO A 303 -18.78 -14.63 11.24
C PRO A 303 -17.99 -15.95 11.37
N ASN A 304 -18.45 -17.01 10.71
CA ASN A 304 -17.82 -18.33 10.73
C ASN A 304 -16.87 -18.58 9.54
N ASP A 305 -16.74 -17.62 8.62
CA ASP A 305 -15.84 -17.71 7.48
C ASP A 305 -14.59 -16.88 7.73
N PRO A 306 -13.40 -17.48 7.88
CA PRO A 306 -12.17 -16.73 8.16
C PRO A 306 -11.78 -15.73 7.07
N ILE A 307 -12.33 -15.83 5.85
CA ILE A 307 -12.09 -14.87 4.77
C ILE A 307 -12.90 -13.60 4.98
N THR A 308 -14.16 -13.74 5.39
CA THR A 308 -15.12 -12.63 5.46
C THR A 308 -15.45 -12.18 6.87
N ALA A 309 -15.03 -12.91 7.91
CA ALA A 309 -15.31 -12.59 9.32
C ALA A 309 -14.48 -11.42 9.85
N MET A 310 -13.30 -11.13 9.28
CA MET A 310 -12.37 -10.14 9.85
C MET A 310 -12.95 -8.73 10.03
N PRO A 311 -13.76 -8.20 9.09
CA PRO A 311 -14.49 -6.95 9.29
C PRO A 311 -15.41 -6.93 10.52
N MET A 312 -15.89 -8.09 11.01
CA MET A 312 -16.72 -8.17 12.22
C MET A 312 -16.00 -7.69 13.48
N TRP A 313 -14.68 -7.80 13.55
CA TRP A 313 -13.92 -7.40 14.73
C TRP A 313 -13.81 -5.89 14.90
N ALA A 314 -14.01 -5.14 13.81
CA ALA A 314 -14.11 -3.69 13.85
C ALA A 314 -15.56 -3.18 13.71
N ALA A 315 -16.48 -4.05 13.33
CA ALA A 315 -17.91 -3.76 13.24
C ALA A 315 -18.49 -3.49 14.63
N GLY A 316 -19.36 -2.49 14.73
CA GLY A 316 -20.06 -2.18 15.98
C GLY A 316 -19.35 -1.23 16.93
N MET A 317 -18.02 -1.01 16.83
CA MET A 317 -17.32 -0.05 17.72
C MET A 317 -17.76 1.41 17.51
N PHE A 318 -18.34 1.71 16.34
CA PHE A 318 -18.79 3.04 15.93
C PHE A 318 -20.23 3.01 15.36
N ALA A 319 -20.98 1.95 15.63
CA ALA A 319 -22.32 1.73 15.05
C ALA A 319 -23.45 2.38 15.85
N ASP A 320 -23.15 3.07 16.95
CA ASP A 320 -24.16 3.81 17.70
C ASP A 320 -24.66 4.99 16.86
N ARG A 321 -25.91 4.86 16.40
CA ARG A 321 -26.78 5.92 15.88
C ARG A 321 -27.69 6.42 16.98
#